data_AF-A0A2N2Z080-F1
#
_entry.id   AF-A0A2N2Z080-F1
#
_cell.length_a   1.000
_cell.length_b   1.000
_cell.length_c   1.000
_cell.angle_alpha   90.00
_cell.angle_beta   90.00
_cell.angle_gamma   90.00
#
_symmetry.space_group_name_H-M   'P 1'
#
loop_
_entity.id
_entity.type
_entity.pdbx_description
1 polymer ?
#
loop_
_entity_poly.entity_id
_entity_poly.type
_entity_poly.pdbx_seq_one_letter_code
_entity_poly.pdbx_strand_id
1 'polypeptide(L)'
;PYIVIGVVDDFHFESMHTPIKPLIIQMTTQDARNLIVRLDPTKHSEAISDIRVKWNNLFDGKSLNFSYVADNYNKLYNSEEGMSKGFMLLTVIAIFIACLGLVGLATHSTSQKTREIGVRKVMGANTLSLLFMLWWNFVRLVGISILIAWPIAFFLVKDWLNNFAYRVNISPWVFILSGVVGVLLALISVATITYSAARQNPAESLKWE
;
A
#
# COMPACT_ATOMS: atom_id res chain seq x y z
N PRO A 1 3.51 -10.32 49.85
CA PRO A 1 3.99 -8.98 49.42
C PRO A 1 5.13 -9.17 48.42
N TYR A 2 5.12 -8.47 47.28
CA TYR A 2 6.18 -8.57 46.27
C TYR A 2 7.29 -7.56 46.55
N ILE A 3 8.54 -7.98 46.44
CA ILE A 3 9.71 -7.11 46.59
C ILE A 3 10.21 -6.75 45.19
N VAL A 4 10.29 -5.46 44.88
CA VAL A 4 10.85 -4.97 43.61
C VAL A 4 12.37 -5.07 43.69
N ILE A 5 12.97 -5.91 42.84
CA ILE A 5 14.42 -6.13 42.79
C ILE A 5 15.11 -5.39 41.63
N GLY A 6 14.34 -4.82 40.71
CA GLY A 6 14.84 -4.10 39.54
C GLY A 6 13.71 -3.58 38.66
N VAL A 7 14.08 -2.67 37.75
CA VAL A 7 13.21 -2.12 36.71
C VAL A 7 13.95 -2.28 35.38
N VAL A 8 13.23 -2.67 34.35
CA VAL A 8 13.74 -2.82 32.99
C VAL A 8 13.16 -1.74 32.11
N ASP A 9 13.87 -1.38 31.04
CA ASP A 9 13.37 -0.44 30.03
C ASP A 9 12.09 -0.96 29.37
N ASP A 10 11.27 -0.04 28.88
CA ASP A 10 10.03 -0.36 28.19
C ASP A 10 10.27 -1.22 26.94
N PHE A 11 9.54 -2.33 26.82
CA PHE A 11 9.58 -3.20 25.65
C PHE A 11 8.18 -3.70 25.28
N HIS A 12 8.00 -4.00 23.99
CA HIS A 12 6.74 -4.56 23.50
C HIS A 12 6.67 -6.07 23.74
N PHE A 13 5.68 -6.48 24.52
CA PHE A 13 5.38 -7.90 24.79
C PHE A 13 3.99 -8.33 24.30
N GLU A 14 3.21 -7.40 23.77
CA GLU A 14 1.92 -7.63 23.09
C GLU A 14 1.97 -7.10 21.64
N SER A 15 0.80 -7.03 21.00
CA SER A 15 0.62 -6.39 19.69
C SER A 15 1.04 -4.91 19.69
N MET A 16 1.59 -4.41 18.58
CA MET A 16 1.94 -2.98 18.42
C MET A 16 0.72 -2.05 18.42
N HIS A 17 -0.48 -2.62 18.32
CA HIS A 17 -1.75 -1.90 18.47
C HIS A 17 -2.02 -1.49 19.91
N THR A 18 -1.49 -2.22 20.90
CA THR A 18 -1.69 -1.90 22.31
C THR A 18 -0.52 -1.04 22.82
N PRO A 19 -0.80 -0.01 23.64
CA PRO A 19 0.27 0.70 24.32
C PRO A 19 0.97 -0.28 25.28
N ILE A 20 2.26 -0.02 25.56
CA ILE A 20 3.03 -0.81 26.54
C ILE A 20 2.30 -0.75 27.89
N LYS A 21 1.78 -1.88 28.34
CA LYS A 21 1.10 -2.00 29.63
C LYS A 21 2.12 -2.29 30.73
N PRO A 22 1.83 -1.94 32.00
CA PRO A 22 2.66 -2.34 33.12
C PRO A 22 2.79 -3.87 33.19
N LEU A 23 4.03 -4.36 33.26
CA LEU A 23 4.34 -5.78 33.36
C LEU A 23 5.12 -6.05 34.64
N ILE A 24 4.69 -7.06 35.40
CA ILE A 24 5.44 -7.58 36.54
C ILE A 24 6.09 -8.89 36.09
N ILE A 25 7.42 -8.92 36.07
CA ILE A 25 8.19 -10.14 35.79
C ILE A 25 8.55 -10.77 37.14
N GLN A 26 8.10 -11.99 37.36
CA GLN A 26 8.40 -12.76 38.57
C GLN A 26 9.09 -14.07 38.21
N MET A 27 10.10 -14.43 39.00
CA MET A 27 10.72 -15.74 38.89
C MET A 27 9.89 -16.72 39.74
N THR A 28 9.09 -17.56 39.08
CA THR A 28 8.45 -18.71 39.73
C THR A 28 9.24 -19.97 39.39
N THR A 29 9.66 -20.70 40.41
CA THR A 29 10.31 -22.02 40.26
C THR A 29 9.30 -23.16 40.32
N GLN A 30 8.05 -22.87 40.69
CA GLN A 30 6.94 -23.80 40.67
C GLN A 30 6.09 -23.55 39.40
N ASP A 31 5.74 -24.64 38.70
CA ASP A 31 4.89 -24.63 37.49
C ASP A 31 5.44 -23.92 36.24
N ALA A 32 6.72 -24.11 35.92
CA ALA A 32 7.27 -23.71 34.63
C ALA A 32 6.64 -24.53 33.48
N ARG A 33 5.67 -23.95 32.77
CA ARG A 33 4.98 -24.59 31.64
C ARG A 33 5.70 -24.47 30.31
N ASN A 34 6.51 -23.43 30.15
CA ASN A 34 7.21 -23.10 28.91
C ASN A 34 8.69 -22.84 29.19
N LEU A 35 9.56 -23.28 28.27
CA LEU A 35 10.98 -23.00 28.28
C LEU A 35 11.33 -22.15 27.06
N ILE A 36 11.95 -20.98 27.28
CA ILE A 36 12.46 -20.12 26.21
C ILE A 36 13.97 -20.36 26.12
N VAL A 37 14.43 -20.80 24.94
CA VAL A 37 15.85 -21.07 24.70
C VAL A 37 16.33 -20.20 23.55
N ARG A 38 17.40 -19.44 23.78
CA ARG A 38 18.08 -18.68 22.73
C ARG A 38 19.14 -19.55 22.07
N LEU A 39 19.05 -19.73 20.76
CA LEU A 39 19.96 -20.55 19.97
C LEU A 39 20.96 -19.70 19.19
N ASP A 40 22.13 -20.28 18.91
CA ASP A 40 23.09 -19.71 17.97
C ASP A 40 22.58 -19.91 16.53
N PRO A 41 22.50 -18.84 15.71
CA PRO A 41 22.01 -18.92 14.32
C PRO A 41 22.79 -19.92 13.45
N THR A 42 24.07 -20.15 13.73
CA THR A 42 24.96 -20.98 12.90
C THR A 42 24.79 -22.49 13.17
N LYS A 43 24.27 -22.88 14.34
CA LYS A 43 24.14 -24.28 14.79
C LYS A 43 22.70 -24.71 15.01
N HIS A 44 21.76 -24.01 14.38
CA HIS A 44 20.33 -24.13 14.66
C HIS A 44 19.79 -25.56 14.56
N SER A 45 20.15 -26.29 13.49
CA SER A 45 19.64 -27.65 13.27
C SER A 45 20.23 -28.68 14.26
N GLU A 46 21.50 -28.53 14.60
CA GLU A 46 22.19 -29.39 15.58
C GLU A 46 21.60 -29.16 16.98
N ALA A 47 21.41 -27.90 17.37
CA ALA A 47 20.87 -27.54 18.67
C ALA A 47 19.44 -28.06 18.90
N ILE A 48 18.59 -28.06 17.87
CA ILE A 48 17.22 -28.61 17.98
C ILE A 48 17.27 -30.13 18.17
N SER A 49 18.17 -30.83 17.45
CA SER A 49 18.37 -32.27 17.62
C SER A 49 18.79 -32.60 19.05
N ASP A 50 19.78 -31.87 19.57
CA ASP A 50 20.28 -32.03 20.93
C ASP A 50 19.21 -31.78 21.99
N ILE A 51 18.39 -30.73 21.81
CA ILE A 51 17.27 -30.42 22.70
C ILE A 51 16.26 -31.57 22.71
N ARG A 52 15.93 -32.15 21.55
CA ARG A 52 14.99 -33.26 21.45
C ARG A 52 15.50 -34.50 22.18
N VAL A 53 16.78 -34.85 22.02
CA VAL A 53 17.41 -35.99 22.71
C VAL A 53 17.40 -35.76 24.23
N LYS A 54 17.86 -34.58 24.69
CA LYS A 54 17.88 -34.24 26.11
C LYS A 54 16.48 -34.22 26.72
N TRP A 55 15.49 -33.68 26.00
CA TRP A 55 14.10 -33.66 26.46
C TRP A 55 13.53 -35.07 26.66
N ASN A 56 13.73 -35.95 25.68
CA ASN A 56 13.24 -37.32 25.76
C ASN A 56 13.86 -38.09 26.94
N ASN A 57 15.15 -37.86 27.21
CA ASN A 57 15.85 -38.50 28.33
C ASN A 57 15.40 -37.97 29.71
N LEU A 58 14.97 -36.70 29.79
CA LEU A 58 14.58 -36.07 31.06
C LEU A 58 13.10 -36.25 31.40
N PHE A 59 12.23 -36.40 30.39
CA PHE A 59 10.78 -36.31 30.57
C PHE A 59 10.00 -37.52 30.03
N ASP A 60 10.63 -38.68 29.88
CA ASP A 60 10.01 -39.99 29.56
C ASP A 60 8.88 -39.91 28.51
N GLY A 61 9.22 -39.42 27.32
CA GLY A 61 8.30 -39.44 26.18
C GLY A 61 7.14 -38.44 26.23
N LYS A 62 7.14 -37.46 27.15
CA LYS A 62 6.20 -36.33 27.09
C LYS A 62 6.38 -35.54 25.79
N SER A 63 5.27 -35.17 25.15
CA SER A 63 5.29 -34.43 23.89
C SER A 63 6.00 -33.09 24.02
N LEU A 64 7.03 -32.90 23.19
CA LEU A 64 7.73 -31.63 23.07
C LEU A 64 7.03 -30.76 22.01
N ASN A 65 6.29 -29.76 22.47
CA ASN A 65 5.73 -28.74 21.58
C ASN A 65 6.77 -27.67 21.32
N PHE A 66 7.34 -27.68 20.12
CA PHE A 66 8.31 -26.70 19.68
C PHE A 66 7.59 -25.58 18.91
N SER A 67 7.85 -24.31 19.27
CA SER A 67 7.40 -23.16 18.48
C SER A 67 8.52 -22.13 18.42
N TYR A 68 8.72 -21.54 17.24
CA TYR A 68 9.61 -20.41 17.11
C TYR A 68 8.90 -19.15 17.59
N VAL A 69 9.63 -18.33 18.35
CA VAL A 69 9.16 -17.00 18.76
C VAL A 69 8.81 -16.16 17.52
N ALA A 70 9.61 -16.27 16.45
CA ALA A 70 9.35 -15.60 15.17
C ALA A 70 7.99 -15.96 14.55
N ASP A 71 7.60 -17.24 14.59
CA ASP A 71 6.31 -17.67 14.03
C ASP A 71 5.13 -17.11 14.83
N ASN A 72 5.29 -17.00 16.16
CA ASN A 72 4.27 -16.40 17.01
C ASN A 72 4.13 -14.89 16.75
N TYR A 73 5.24 -14.19 16.49
CA TYR A 73 5.18 -12.80 16.02
C TYR A 73 4.51 -12.70 14.64
N ASN A 74 4.89 -13.52 13.66
CA ASN A 74 4.29 -13.50 12.33
C ASN A 74 2.77 -13.72 12.37
N LYS A 75 2.28 -14.61 13.25
CA LYS A 75 0.83 -14.80 13.45
C LYS A 75 0.10 -13.54 13.92
N LEU A 76 0.75 -12.69 14.74
CA LEU A 76 0.19 -11.41 15.15
C LEU A 76 0.09 -10.40 14.00
N TYR A 77 0.92 -10.54 12.96
CA TYR A 77 0.96 -9.63 11.80
C TYR A 77 0.26 -10.16 10.55
N ASN A 78 -0.13 -11.45 10.50
CA ASN A 78 -0.79 -12.04 9.33
C ASN A 78 -2.06 -11.30 8.90
N SER A 79 -2.83 -10.77 9.86
CA SER A 79 -4.04 -9.96 9.56
C SER A 79 -3.69 -8.64 8.87
N GLU A 80 -2.60 -7.99 9.30
CA GLU A 80 -2.10 -6.74 8.69
C GLU A 80 -1.59 -6.98 7.27
N GLU A 81 -0.86 -8.08 7.06
CA GLU A 81 -0.34 -8.44 5.74
C GLU A 81 -1.48 -8.75 4.76
N GLY A 82 -2.52 -9.45 5.22
CA GLY A 82 -3.72 -9.73 4.44
C GLY A 82 -4.45 -8.44 4.04
N MET A 83 -4.63 -7.52 4.99
CA MET A 83 -5.27 -6.23 4.73
C MET A 83 -4.48 -5.38 3.74
N SER A 84 -3.14 -5.33 3.89
CA SER A 84 -2.25 -4.62 2.96
C SER A 84 -2.38 -5.15 1.53
N LYS A 85 -2.34 -6.49 1.35
CA LYS A 85 -2.53 -7.14 0.04
C LYS A 85 -3.91 -6.84 -0.55
N GLY A 86 -4.96 -6.86 0.27
CA GLY A 86 -6.32 -6.50 -0.16
C GLY A 86 -6.41 -5.06 -0.67
N PHE A 87 -5.87 -4.09 0.08
CA PHE A 87 -5.84 -2.69 -0.34
C PHE A 87 -5.02 -2.49 -1.62
N MET A 88 -3.88 -3.16 -1.76
CA MET A 88 -3.07 -3.08 -2.98
C MET A 88 -3.85 -3.57 -4.20
N LEU A 89 -4.53 -4.72 -4.10
CA LEU A 89 -5.36 -5.25 -5.18
C LEU A 89 -6.50 -4.29 -5.56
N LEU A 90 -7.23 -3.78 -4.58
CA LEU A 90 -8.32 -2.83 -4.81
C LEU A 90 -7.82 -1.52 -5.42
N THR A 91 -6.66 -1.04 -5.01
CA THR A 91 -6.03 0.17 -5.57
C THR A 91 -5.68 -0.03 -7.05
N VAL A 92 -5.09 -1.18 -7.40
CA VAL A 92 -4.77 -1.50 -8.81
C VAL A 92 -6.04 -1.56 -9.66
N ILE A 93 -7.10 -2.22 -9.17
CA ILE A 93 -8.39 -2.29 -9.88
C ILE A 93 -9.01 -0.90 -10.02
N ALA A 94 -9.00 -0.08 -8.96
CA ALA A 94 -9.54 1.26 -8.98
C ALA A 94 -8.80 2.17 -9.98
N ILE A 95 -7.47 2.09 -10.03
CA ILE A 95 -6.65 2.80 -11.03
C ILE A 95 -7.02 2.35 -12.44
N PHE A 96 -7.15 1.04 -12.66
CA PHE A 96 -7.52 0.51 -13.97
C PHE A 96 -8.89 1.03 -14.44
N ILE A 97 -9.90 1.01 -13.56
CA ILE A 97 -11.24 1.55 -13.84
C ILE A 97 -11.19 3.06 -14.08
N ALA A 98 -10.40 3.81 -13.28
CA ALA A 98 -10.23 5.25 -13.47
C ALA A 98 -9.59 5.58 -14.81
N CYS A 99 -8.60 4.80 -15.26
CA CYS A 99 -8.00 4.92 -16.60
C CYS A 99 -9.04 4.67 -17.70
N LEU A 100 -9.90 3.66 -17.57
CA LEU A 100 -11.00 3.43 -18.52
C LEU A 100 -11.99 4.60 -18.57
N GLY A 101 -12.32 5.18 -17.41
CA GLY A 101 -13.19 6.36 -17.32
C GLY A 101 -12.56 7.59 -17.98
N LEU A 102 -11.29 7.86 -17.71
CA LEU A 102 -10.53 8.93 -18.37
C LEU A 102 -10.47 8.72 -19.88
N VAL A 103 -10.29 7.48 -20.33
CA VAL A 103 -10.28 7.12 -21.75
C VAL A 103 -11.65 7.40 -22.39
N GLY A 104 -12.73 7.02 -21.73
CA GLY A 104 -14.10 7.31 -22.20
C GLY A 104 -14.37 8.81 -22.32
N LEU A 105 -14.00 9.58 -21.29
CA LEU A 105 -14.13 11.04 -21.28
C LEU A 105 -13.29 11.71 -22.39
N ALA A 106 -12.05 11.27 -22.58
CA ALA A 106 -11.16 11.78 -23.63
C ALA A 106 -11.67 11.45 -25.04
N THR A 107 -12.19 10.24 -25.25
CA THR A 107 -12.77 9.84 -26.54
C THR A 107 -14.00 10.69 -26.86
N HIS A 108 -14.94 10.82 -25.91
CA HIS A 108 -16.14 11.63 -26.08
C HIS A 108 -15.83 13.12 -26.30
N SER A 109 -14.88 13.67 -25.54
CA SER A 109 -14.43 15.06 -25.70
C SER A 109 -13.77 15.30 -27.06
N THR A 110 -12.95 14.35 -27.53
CA THR A 110 -12.32 14.42 -28.85
C THR A 110 -13.37 14.37 -29.95
N SER A 111 -14.35 13.46 -29.87
CA SER A 111 -15.45 13.36 -30.84
C SER A 111 -16.24 14.67 -30.98
N GLN A 112 -16.59 15.33 -29.87
CA GLN A 112 -17.27 16.64 -29.91
C GLN A 112 -16.40 17.75 -30.51
N LYS A 113 -15.08 17.68 -30.29
CA LYS A 113 -14.11 18.67 -30.76
C LYS A 113 -13.58 18.38 -32.16
N THR A 114 -13.90 17.23 -32.77
CA THR A 114 -13.39 16.80 -34.10
C THR A 114 -13.59 17.85 -35.19
N ARG A 115 -14.74 18.54 -35.21
CA ARG A 115 -15.04 19.60 -36.20
C ARG A 115 -14.15 20.83 -36.03
N GLU A 116 -13.95 21.28 -34.79
CA GLU A 116 -13.06 22.41 -34.47
C GLU A 116 -11.60 22.06 -34.77
N ILE A 117 -11.22 20.82 -34.48
CA ILE A 117 -9.90 20.26 -34.72
C ILE A 117 -9.60 20.14 -36.22
N GLY A 118 -10.54 19.62 -37.01
CA GLY A 118 -10.43 19.50 -38.46
C GLY A 118 -10.28 20.85 -39.16
N VAL A 119 -11.11 21.83 -38.78
CA VAL A 119 -11.01 23.21 -39.34
C VAL A 119 -9.67 23.86 -39.00
N ARG A 120 -9.21 23.77 -37.73
CA ARG A 120 -7.90 24.31 -37.34
C ARG A 120 -6.74 23.63 -38.06
N LYS A 121 -6.80 22.32 -38.27
CA LYS A 121 -5.75 21.55 -38.97
C LYS A 121 -5.64 21.96 -40.44
N VAL A 122 -6.78 22.21 -41.11
CA VAL A 122 -6.80 22.73 -42.49
C VAL A 122 -6.30 24.18 -42.56
N MET A 123 -6.52 24.98 -41.53
CA MET A 123 -5.94 26.33 -41.39
C MET A 123 -4.45 26.35 -40.96
N GLY A 124 -3.75 25.21 -41.02
CA GLY A 124 -2.32 25.12 -40.74
C GLY A 124 -1.95 25.12 -39.26
N ALA A 125 -2.89 24.86 -38.35
CA ALA A 125 -2.57 24.79 -36.93
C ALA A 125 -1.64 23.60 -36.62
N ASN A 126 -0.58 23.88 -35.85
CA ASN A 126 0.37 22.87 -35.38
C ASN A 126 -0.35 21.80 -34.53
N THR A 127 -0.14 20.53 -34.83
CA THR A 127 -0.69 19.37 -34.09
C THR A 127 -0.32 19.39 -32.60
N LEU A 128 0.80 20.02 -32.24
CA LEU A 128 1.20 20.24 -30.84
C LEU A 128 0.28 21.19 -30.07
N SER A 129 -0.26 22.25 -30.70
CA SER A 129 -1.14 23.21 -30.01
C SER A 129 -2.50 22.58 -29.67
N LEU A 130 -2.97 21.69 -30.55
CA LEU A 130 -4.16 20.87 -30.32
C LEU A 130 -3.97 19.89 -29.16
N LEU A 131 -2.82 19.20 -29.11
CA LEU A 131 -2.48 18.32 -28.00
C LEU A 131 -2.50 19.07 -26.66
N PHE A 132 -1.86 20.25 -26.63
CA PHE A 132 -1.75 21.05 -25.41
C PHE A 132 -3.12 21.52 -24.90
N MET A 133 -4.01 21.93 -25.81
CA MET A 133 -5.38 22.32 -25.47
C MET A 133 -6.18 21.17 -24.86
N LEU A 134 -6.04 19.95 -25.39
CA LEU A 134 -6.66 18.75 -24.82
C LEU A 134 -6.07 18.42 -23.45
N TRP A 135 -4.74 18.39 -23.34
CA TRP A 135 -4.04 18.06 -22.09
C TRP A 135 -4.39 19.03 -20.96
N TRP A 136 -4.48 20.33 -21.25
CA TRP A 136 -4.80 21.35 -20.24
C TRP A 136 -6.15 21.12 -19.57
N ASN A 137 -7.17 20.72 -20.33
CA ASN A 137 -8.50 20.44 -19.79
C ASN A 137 -8.49 19.23 -18.85
N PHE A 138 -7.75 18.17 -19.20
CA PHE A 138 -7.64 16.98 -18.36
C PHE A 138 -6.77 17.20 -17.12
N VAL A 139 -5.62 17.86 -17.27
CA VAL A 139 -4.74 18.19 -16.14
C VAL A 139 -5.46 19.11 -15.14
N ARG A 140 -6.27 20.06 -15.60
CA ARG A 140 -7.07 20.91 -14.71
C ARG A 140 -8.08 20.10 -13.90
N LEU A 141 -8.79 19.16 -14.54
CA LEU A 141 -9.73 18.27 -13.88
C LEU A 141 -9.03 17.38 -12.83
N VAL A 142 -7.92 16.75 -13.21
CA VAL A 142 -7.11 15.91 -12.31
C VAL A 142 -6.55 16.72 -11.15
N GLY A 143 -6.08 17.95 -11.41
CA GLY A 143 -5.57 18.85 -10.37
C GLY A 143 -6.64 19.20 -9.33
N ILE A 144 -7.88 19.48 -9.76
CA ILE A 144 -8.99 19.71 -8.85
C ILE A 144 -9.30 18.44 -8.04
N SER A 145 -9.32 17.27 -8.70
CA SER A 145 -9.52 16.00 -8.00
C SER A 145 -8.45 15.74 -6.94
N ILE A 146 -7.17 16.02 -7.24
CA ILE A 146 -6.05 15.87 -6.29
C ILE A 146 -6.21 16.81 -5.09
N LEU A 147 -6.57 18.07 -5.33
CA LEU A 147 -6.79 19.05 -4.26
C LEU A 147 -7.90 18.64 -3.30
N ILE A 148 -8.93 17.95 -3.78
CA ILE A 148 -10.03 17.43 -2.96
C ILE A 148 -9.64 16.11 -2.29
N ALA A 149 -8.93 15.23 -3.02
CA ALA A 149 -8.56 13.91 -2.53
C ALA A 149 -7.53 13.97 -1.40
N TRP A 150 -6.56 14.89 -1.43
CA TRP A 150 -5.51 15.01 -0.42
C TRP A 150 -6.04 15.25 0.99
N PRO A 151 -6.89 16.27 1.26
CA PRO A 151 -7.49 16.46 2.57
C PRO A 151 -8.28 15.25 3.04
N ILE A 152 -9.11 14.67 2.18
CA ILE A 152 -9.95 13.51 2.51
C ILE A 152 -9.07 12.32 2.90
N ALA A 153 -8.06 12.01 2.09
CA ALA A 153 -7.11 10.94 2.38
C ALA A 153 -6.34 11.20 3.67
N PHE A 154 -5.90 12.44 3.91
CA PHE A 154 -5.22 12.80 5.16
C PHE A 154 -6.09 12.57 6.39
N PHE A 155 -7.36 12.99 6.36
CA PHE A 155 -8.28 12.77 7.48
C PHE A 155 -8.55 11.28 7.72
N LEU A 156 -8.83 10.51 6.67
CA LEU A 156 -9.08 9.07 6.77
C LEU A 156 -7.88 8.31 7.32
N VAL A 157 -6.67 8.58 6.80
CA VAL A 157 -5.45 7.91 7.24
C VAL A 157 -5.07 8.34 8.65
N LYS A 158 -5.26 9.62 9.01
CA LYS A 158 -5.03 10.11 10.38
C LYS A 158 -5.97 9.44 11.37
N ASP A 159 -7.25 9.31 11.04
CA ASP A 159 -8.24 8.65 11.88
C ASP A 159 -7.94 7.15 12.03
N TRP A 160 -7.58 6.48 10.94
CA TRP A 160 -7.14 5.09 10.97
C TRP A 160 -5.89 4.89 11.84
N LEU A 161 -4.86 5.73 11.66
CA LEU A 161 -3.64 5.74 12.48
C LEU A 161 -3.93 6.05 13.95
N ASN A 162 -5.03 6.75 14.27
CA ASN A 162 -5.35 7.05 15.66
C ASN A 162 -5.62 5.80 16.51
N ASN A 163 -6.02 4.70 15.87
CA ASN A 163 -6.27 3.43 16.55
C ASN A 163 -4.98 2.69 16.97
N PHE A 164 -3.82 3.17 16.53
CA PHE A 164 -2.52 2.57 16.84
C PHE A 164 -1.83 3.36 17.95
N ALA A 165 -1.27 2.67 18.94
CA ALA A 165 -0.46 3.27 19.98
C ALA A 165 0.84 3.87 19.43
N TYR A 166 1.45 3.20 18.45
CA TYR A 166 2.64 3.64 17.74
C TYR A 166 2.29 3.96 16.29
N ARG A 167 2.50 5.21 15.88
CA ARG A 167 2.01 5.74 14.61
C ARG A 167 3.17 6.22 13.76
N VAL A 168 3.10 5.94 12.47
CA VAL A 168 4.01 6.53 11.48
C VAL A 168 3.59 7.98 11.22
N ASN A 169 4.54 8.90 11.15
CA ASN A 169 4.27 10.26 10.73
C ASN A 169 4.04 10.30 9.21
N ILE A 170 2.83 10.70 8.79
CA ILE A 170 2.49 10.81 7.37
C ILE A 170 3.30 11.96 6.76
N SER A 171 4.31 11.61 5.99
CA SER A 171 5.15 12.61 5.34
C SER A 171 4.44 13.23 4.14
N PRO A 172 4.44 14.57 3.99
CA PRO A 172 3.79 15.26 2.87
C PRO A 172 4.23 14.78 1.48
N TRP A 173 5.46 14.26 1.38
CA TRP A 173 6.01 13.76 0.11
C TRP A 173 5.18 12.61 -0.49
N VAL A 174 4.51 11.79 0.34
CA VAL A 174 3.70 10.66 -0.14
C VAL A 174 2.50 11.15 -0.95
N PHE A 175 1.90 12.26 -0.53
CA PHE A 175 0.83 12.92 -1.26
C PHE A 175 1.33 13.52 -2.57
N ILE A 176 2.50 14.17 -2.54
CA ILE A 176 3.13 14.71 -3.75
C ILE A 176 3.41 13.58 -4.75
N LEU A 177 4.02 12.47 -4.30
CA LEU A 177 4.30 11.33 -5.17
C LEU A 177 3.01 10.76 -5.77
N SER A 178 1.97 10.53 -4.97
CA SER A 178 0.70 9.99 -5.48
C SER A 178 0.02 10.93 -6.47
N GLY A 179 0.09 12.25 -6.22
CA GLY A 179 -0.38 13.28 -7.16
C GLY A 179 0.38 13.24 -8.48
N VAL A 180 1.72 13.16 -8.45
CA VAL A 180 2.57 13.06 -9.65
C VAL A 180 2.24 11.80 -10.43
N VAL A 181 2.14 10.65 -9.76
CA VAL A 181 1.75 9.38 -10.40
C VAL A 181 0.37 9.48 -11.04
N GLY A 182 -0.61 10.08 -10.35
CA GLY A 182 -1.95 10.28 -10.88
C GLY A 182 -1.97 11.17 -12.13
N VAL A 183 -1.21 12.27 -12.13
CA VAL A 183 -1.06 13.14 -13.30
C VAL A 183 -0.39 12.39 -14.46
N LEU A 184 0.69 11.63 -14.20
CA LEU A 184 1.36 10.85 -15.24
C LEU A 184 0.41 9.81 -15.86
N LEU A 185 -0.38 9.09 -15.06
CA LEU A 185 -1.36 8.13 -15.56
C LEU A 185 -2.44 8.80 -16.42
N ALA A 186 -2.92 9.98 -16.01
CA ALA A 186 -3.87 10.74 -16.81
C ALA A 186 -3.26 11.20 -18.14
N LEU A 187 -2.04 11.72 -18.13
CA LEU A 187 -1.33 12.14 -19.33
C LEU A 187 -1.09 10.97 -20.29
N ILE A 188 -0.65 9.82 -19.79
CA ILE A 188 -0.47 8.60 -20.60
C ILE A 188 -1.80 8.18 -21.23
N SER A 189 -2.89 8.18 -20.46
CA SER A 189 -4.23 7.79 -20.94
C SER A 189 -4.75 8.73 -22.04
N VAL A 190 -4.50 10.04 -21.93
CA VAL A 190 -4.89 11.03 -22.95
C VAL A 190 -3.97 10.94 -24.17
N ALA A 191 -2.68 10.68 -23.97
CA ALA A 191 -1.70 10.55 -25.04
C ALA A 191 -2.01 9.39 -25.98
N THR A 192 -2.39 8.22 -25.45
CA THR A 192 -2.73 7.04 -26.27
C THR A 192 -3.93 7.31 -27.19
N ILE A 193 -4.96 8.00 -26.69
CA ILE A 193 -6.15 8.36 -27.48
C ILE A 193 -5.83 9.43 -28.50
N THR A 194 -5.12 10.48 -28.09
CA THR A 194 -4.81 11.59 -28.98
C THR A 194 -3.90 11.12 -30.12
N TYR A 195 -2.96 10.22 -29.82
CA TYR A 195 -2.13 9.57 -30.84
C TYR A 195 -2.96 8.72 -31.80
N SER A 196 -3.90 7.92 -31.29
CA SER A 196 -4.82 7.13 -32.11
C SER A 196 -5.70 8.03 -33.01
N ALA A 197 -6.29 9.08 -32.46
CA ALA A 197 -7.16 10.02 -33.17
C ALA A 197 -6.40 10.87 -34.20
N ALA A 198 -5.15 11.25 -33.93
CA ALA A 198 -4.33 12.03 -34.86
C ALA A 198 -3.89 11.24 -36.09
N ARG A 199 -3.83 9.91 -35.99
CA ARG A 199 -3.44 8.97 -37.06
C ARG A 199 -4.60 8.56 -37.96
N GLN A 200 -5.85 8.79 -37.55
CA GLN A 200 -7.01 8.54 -38.41
C GLN A 200 -7.01 9.52 -39.59
N ASN A 201 -7.20 8.98 -40.78
CA ASN A 201 -7.07 9.72 -42.03
C ASN A 201 -8.25 10.71 -42.15
N PRO A 202 -8.03 12.03 -42.26
CA PRO A 202 -9.10 13.03 -42.26
C PRO A 202 -10.14 12.81 -43.38
N ALA A 203 -9.73 12.17 -44.48
CA ALA A 203 -10.57 11.85 -45.62
C ALA A 203 -11.67 10.81 -45.31
N GLU A 204 -11.50 9.96 -44.29
CA GLU A 204 -12.58 9.07 -43.85
C GLU A 204 -13.58 9.80 -42.95
N SER A 205 -13.13 10.71 -42.08
CA SER A 205 -14.03 11.44 -41.15
C SER A 205 -15.03 12.38 -41.83
N LEU A 206 -14.79 12.75 -43.10
CA LEU A 206 -15.68 13.58 -43.92
C LEU A 206 -16.58 12.77 -44.86
N LYS A 207 -16.41 11.44 -44.94
CA LYS A 207 -17.12 10.57 -45.88
C LYS A 207 -18.31 9.83 -45.25
N TRP A 208 -18.59 10.09 -43.97
CA TRP A 208 -19.69 9.50 -43.20
C TRP A 208 -20.85 10.48 -42.94
N GLU A 209 -20.86 11.63 -43.64
CA GLU A 209 -22.10 12.30 -44.06
C GLU A 209 -22.41 11.91 -45.51
#